data_AF-A0A1X3CXW2-F1
#
_entry.id   AF-A0A1X3CXW2-F1
#
_cell.length_a   1.000
_cell.length_b   1.000
_cell.length_c   1.000
_cell.angle_alpha   90.00
_cell.angle_beta   90.00
_cell.angle_gamma   90.00
#
_symmetry.space_group_name_H-M   'P 1'
#
loop_
_entity.id
_entity.type
_entity.pdbx_description
1 polymer ?
#
loop_
_entity_poly.entity_id
_entity_poly.type
_entity_poly.pdbx_seq_one_letter_code
_entity_poly.pdbx_strand_id
1 'polypeptide(L)'
;MKSAFSIIAGMAIFACSHAYAASCLINDASGMPVNVRADPDGKLLGQLKNGTRVQSDLSSVGGWVYISWDKPLLNKANSGWVYRSFLRCNK
;
A
#
# COMPACT_ATOMS: atom_id res chain seq x y z
N MET A 1 -32.52 17.15 -48.05
CA MET A 1 -32.98 15.76 -48.24
C MET A 1 -32.16 14.86 -47.31
N LYS A 2 -32.84 14.10 -46.42
CA LYS A 2 -32.52 12.74 -45.93
C LYS A 2 -31.04 12.46 -45.60
N SER A 3 -30.61 12.07 -44.42
CA SER A 3 -31.07 11.03 -43.49
C SER A 3 -29.89 10.90 -42.52
N ALA A 4 -30.06 10.92 -41.20
CA ALA A 4 -30.56 9.86 -40.33
C ALA A 4 -29.41 9.40 -39.40
N PHE A 5 -29.65 9.69 -38.12
CA PHE A 5 -29.20 9.01 -36.92
C PHE A 5 -28.52 7.65 -37.11
N SER A 6 -27.35 7.52 -36.48
CA SER A 6 -27.03 6.37 -35.64
C SER A 6 -26.00 6.81 -34.60
N ILE A 7 -26.49 7.34 -33.47
CA ILE A 7 -25.66 7.48 -32.28
C ILE A 7 -25.76 6.14 -31.54
N ILE A 8 -24.77 5.28 -31.76
CA ILE A 8 -24.56 4.11 -30.92
C ILE A 8 -24.06 4.65 -29.57
N ALA A 9 -24.95 4.79 -28.60
CA ALA A 9 -24.59 5.08 -27.23
C ALA A 9 -23.91 3.85 -26.62
N GLY A 10 -22.59 3.75 -26.82
CA GLY A 10 -21.76 2.74 -26.15
C GLY A 10 -21.70 3.06 -24.65
N MET A 11 -22.43 2.32 -23.84
CA MET A 11 -22.33 2.35 -22.37
C MET A 11 -20.99 1.72 -21.98
N ALA A 12 -19.94 2.54 -21.88
CA ALA A 12 -18.66 2.10 -21.34
C ALA A 12 -18.83 1.79 -19.84
N ILE A 13 -18.77 0.50 -19.49
CA ILE A 13 -18.74 0.06 -18.10
C ILE A 13 -17.34 0.40 -17.58
N PHE A 14 -17.20 1.56 -16.92
CA PHE A 14 -16.03 1.89 -16.13
C PHE A 14 -15.97 0.94 -14.93
N ALA A 15 -15.24 -0.17 -15.07
CA ALA A 15 -14.87 -0.99 -13.93
C ALA A 15 -13.89 -0.19 -13.07
N CYS A 16 -14.36 0.37 -11.95
CA CYS A 16 -13.48 0.92 -10.93
C CYS A 16 -12.68 -0.22 -10.30
N SER A 17 -11.41 -0.35 -10.72
CA SER A 17 -10.42 -1.17 -10.04
C SER A 17 -10.29 -0.67 -8.59
N HIS A 18 -10.81 -1.42 -7.63
CA HIS A 18 -10.61 -1.11 -6.23
C HIS A 18 -9.18 -1.51 -5.87
N ALA A 19 -8.31 -0.54 -5.60
CA ALA A 19 -7.04 -0.80 -4.96
C ALA A 19 -7.33 -1.31 -3.55
N TYR A 20 -7.13 -2.61 -3.31
CA TYR A 20 -7.34 -3.22 -2.00
C TYR A 20 -6.22 -2.79 -1.06
N ALA A 21 -6.51 -1.82 -0.20
CA ALA A 21 -5.69 -1.53 0.96
C ALA A 21 -6.13 -2.42 2.12
N ALA A 22 -5.22 -3.25 2.65
CA ALA A 22 -5.47 -4.08 3.83
C ALA A 22 -4.93 -3.41 5.10
N SER A 23 -5.71 -3.46 6.17
CA SER A 23 -5.24 -3.00 7.48
C SER A 23 -4.38 -4.09 8.13
N CYS A 24 -3.14 -3.71 8.45
CA CYS A 24 -2.15 -4.59 9.04
C CYS A 24 -1.55 -4.00 10.32
N LEU A 25 -0.84 -4.86 11.06
CA LEU A 25 0.02 -4.50 12.16
C LEU A 25 1.47 -4.87 11.82
N ILE A 26 2.40 -4.00 12.23
CA ILE A 26 3.83 -4.35 12.32
C ILE A 26 4.01 -5.39 13.42
N ASN A 27 4.67 -6.50 13.08
CA ASN A 27 4.93 -7.61 13.98
C ASN A 27 6.21 -8.35 13.56
N ASP A 28 7.32 -7.97 14.18
CA ASP A 28 8.54 -8.76 14.23
C ASP A 28 8.50 -9.69 15.46
N ALA A 29 8.70 -10.99 15.24
CA ALA A 29 8.73 -12.01 16.28
C ALA A 29 9.87 -11.80 17.29
N SER A 30 10.94 -11.11 16.91
CA SER A 30 12.04 -10.75 17.82
C SER A 30 11.66 -9.61 18.79
N GLY A 31 10.58 -8.88 18.51
CA GLY A 31 10.17 -7.69 19.26
C GLY A 31 10.88 -6.40 18.83
N MET A 32 11.81 -6.45 17.88
CA MET A 32 12.54 -5.27 17.42
C MET A 32 11.67 -4.34 16.53
N PRO A 33 11.93 -3.03 16.54
CA PRO A 33 11.35 -2.13 15.55
C PRO A 33 11.76 -2.50 14.13
N VAL A 34 10.85 -2.34 13.19
CA VAL A 34 11.02 -2.75 11.80
C VAL A 34 11.44 -1.57 10.94
N ASN A 35 12.48 -1.76 10.13
CA ASN A 35 12.97 -0.77 9.18
C ASN A 35 11.95 -0.50 8.07
N VAL A 36 11.74 0.77 7.76
CA VAL A 36 10.99 1.24 6.59
C VAL A 36 11.93 1.97 5.64
N ARG A 37 11.85 1.66 4.35
CA ARG A 37 12.73 2.19 3.31
C ARG A 37 11.97 2.98 2.24
N ALA A 38 12.67 3.86 1.54
CA ALA A 38 12.11 4.66 0.44
C ALA A 38 11.75 3.81 -0.78
N ASP A 39 12.53 2.75 -1.01
CA ASP A 39 12.41 1.76 -2.07
C ASP A 39 12.85 0.39 -1.52
N PRO A 40 12.51 -0.73 -2.18
CA PRO A 40 13.14 -2.03 -1.92
C PRO A 40 14.66 -1.90 -1.86
N ASP A 41 15.25 -2.32 -0.73
CA ASP A 41 16.69 -2.21 -0.44
C ASP A 41 17.29 -0.77 -0.50
N GLY A 42 16.44 0.25 -0.68
CA GLY A 42 16.82 1.64 -0.81
C GLY A 42 17.11 2.33 0.52
N LYS A 43 17.08 3.66 0.51
CA LYS A 43 17.39 4.49 1.69
C LYS A 43 16.48 4.16 2.88
N LEU A 44 17.06 4.01 4.07
CA LEU A 44 16.31 3.87 5.32
C LEU A 44 15.60 5.20 5.66
N LEU A 45 14.28 5.15 5.83
CA LEU A 45 13.46 6.28 6.27
C LEU A 45 13.35 6.33 7.80
N GLY A 46 13.32 5.16 8.44
CA GLY A 46 13.27 5.03 9.89
C GLY A 46 12.71 3.68 10.30
N GLN A 47 12.08 3.62 11.47
CA GLN A 47 11.58 2.38 12.05
C GLN A 47 10.18 2.52 12.62
N LEU A 48 9.37 1.47 12.47
CA LEU A 48 8.04 1.34 13.10
C LEU A 48 8.08 0.29 14.19
N LYS A 49 7.44 0.56 15.31
CA LYS A 49 7.36 -0.37 16.45
C LYS A 49 6.33 -1.45 16.18
N ASN A 50 6.49 -2.62 16.81
CA ASN A 50 5.44 -3.64 16.85
C ASN A 50 4.11 -3.06 17.33
N GLY A 51 3.01 -3.54 16.75
CA GLY A 51 1.65 -3.06 17.00
C GLY A 51 1.30 -1.76 16.28
N THR A 52 2.23 -1.12 15.54
CA THR A 52 1.89 0.02 14.69
C THR A 52 0.91 -0.42 13.61
N ARG A 53 -0.25 0.26 13.55
CA ARG A 53 -1.23 0.06 12.49
C ARG A 53 -0.75 0.71 11.20
N VAL A 54 -0.84 -0.06 10.12
CA VAL A 54 -0.46 0.37 8.78
C VAL A 54 -1.54 -0.04 7.78
N GLN A 55 -1.63 0.67 6.67
CA GLN A 55 -2.36 0.23 5.49
C GLN A 55 -1.34 -0.31 4.49
N SER A 56 -1.64 -1.44 3.87
CA SER A 56 -0.81 -2.08 2.87
C SER A 56 -1.58 -2.20 1.57
N ASP A 57 -0.95 -1.92 0.44
CA ASP A 57 -1.53 -2.19 -0.89
C ASP A 57 -1.53 -3.69 -1.27
N LEU A 58 -1.05 -4.55 -0.35
CA LEU A 58 -0.80 -5.99 -0.49
C LEU A 58 0.05 -6.39 -1.70
N SER A 59 0.53 -5.44 -2.48
CA SER A 59 1.33 -5.66 -3.66
C SER A 59 2.76 -5.85 -3.22
N SER A 60 3.39 -6.93 -3.72
CA SER A 60 4.75 -7.27 -3.30
C SER A 60 5.72 -7.31 -4.45
N VAL A 61 6.89 -6.70 -4.26
CA VAL A 61 8.04 -6.78 -5.18
C VAL A 61 9.21 -7.35 -4.39
N GLY A 62 9.67 -8.56 -4.74
CA GLY A 62 10.80 -9.19 -4.04
C GLY A 62 10.58 -9.38 -2.52
N GLY A 63 9.32 -9.57 -2.09
CA GLY A 63 8.95 -9.69 -0.68
C GLY A 63 8.79 -8.36 0.07
N TRP A 64 9.07 -7.23 -0.57
CA TRP A 64 8.76 -5.88 -0.07
C TRP A 64 7.31 -5.52 -0.36
N VAL A 65 6.72 -4.73 0.52
CA VAL A 65 5.33 -4.25 0.43
C VAL A 65 5.30 -2.78 0.76
N TYR A 66 4.53 -2.02 0.00
CA TYR A 66 4.34 -0.60 0.28
C TYR A 66 3.26 -0.44 1.35
N ILE A 67 3.57 0.40 2.34
CA ILE A 67 2.69 0.69 3.47
C ILE A 67 2.57 2.19 3.72
N SER A 68 1.48 2.59 4.35
CA SER A 68 1.28 3.93 4.92
C SER A 68 0.79 3.83 6.37
N TRP A 69 1.01 4.88 7.15
CA TRP A 69 0.65 4.96 8.57
C TRP A 69 0.34 6.40 9.00
N ASP A 70 -0.32 6.56 10.14
CA ASP A 70 -0.91 7.87 10.52
C ASP A 70 0.12 8.86 11.09
N LYS A 71 1.03 8.39 11.96
CA LYS A 71 1.98 9.26 12.67
C LYS A 71 3.32 9.32 11.92
N PRO A 72 3.69 10.43 11.29
CA PRO A 72 4.92 10.51 10.52
C PRO A 72 6.16 10.23 11.36
N LEU A 73 7.19 9.68 10.71
CA LEU A 73 8.53 9.58 11.26
C LEU A 73 9.19 10.97 11.37
N LEU A 74 10.36 11.04 12.01
CA LEU A 74 11.10 12.29 12.21
C LEU A 74 11.43 13.01 10.90
N ASN A 75 11.63 12.26 9.81
CA ASN A 75 11.87 12.79 8.47
C ASN A 75 10.58 13.17 7.72
N LYS A 76 9.43 13.22 8.42
CA LYS A 76 8.08 13.49 7.90
C LYS A 76 7.52 12.40 6.96
N ALA A 77 8.21 11.27 6.79
CA ALA A 77 7.66 10.16 6.02
C ALA A 77 6.52 9.49 6.78
N ASN A 78 5.43 9.20 6.08
CA ASN A 78 4.28 8.45 6.59
C ASN A 78 3.89 7.28 5.65
N SER A 79 4.78 6.96 4.71
CA SER A 79 4.68 5.81 3.82
C SER A 79 6.08 5.31 3.41
N GLY A 80 6.16 4.07 2.94
CA GLY A 80 7.41 3.45 2.50
C GLY A 80 7.31 1.93 2.39
N TRP A 81 8.45 1.28 2.18
CA TRP A 81 8.55 -0.16 1.94
C TRP A 81 9.03 -0.92 3.18
N VAL A 82 8.40 -2.06 3.42
CA VAL A 82 8.74 -3.01 4.49
C VAL A 82 8.69 -4.45 3.95
N TYR A 83 9.43 -5.38 4.53
CA TYR A 83 9.25 -6.79 4.18
C TYR A 83 7.88 -7.31 4.64
N ARG A 84 7.20 -8.07 3.77
CA ARG A 84 5.88 -8.68 3.99
C ARG A 84 5.81 -9.52 5.26
N SER A 85 6.92 -10.18 5.62
CA SER A 85 7.04 -11.07 6.78
C SER A 85 6.79 -10.35 8.11
N PHE A 86 7.01 -9.04 8.16
CA PHE A 86 6.75 -8.20 9.33
C PHE A 86 5.30 -7.71 9.41
N LEU A 87 4.45 -8.04 8.45
CA LEU A 87 3.04 -7.62 8.44
C LEU A 87 2.11 -8.75 8.87
N ARG A 88 1.18 -8.44 9.76
CA ARG A 88 0.00 -9.26 10.07
C ARG A 88 -1.24 -8.48 9.68
N CYS A 89 -1.84 -8.89 8.57
CA CYS A 89 -2.99 -8.22 7.99
C CYS A 89 -4.26 -8.98 8.34
N ASN A 90 -5.29 -8.25 8.75
CA ASN A 90 -6.63 -8.83 8.86
C ASN A 90 -7.17 -9.00 7.43
N LYS A 91 -7.73 -10.18 7.15
CA LYS A 91 -8.43 -10.44 5.88
C LYS A 91 -9.81 -9.81 5.91
#